data_AF-I5C1Q3-F1
#
_entry.id   AF-I5C1Q3-F1
#
_cell.length_a   1.000
_cell.length_b   1.000
_cell.length_c   1.000
_cell.angle_alpha   90.00
_cell.angle_beta   90.00
_cell.angle_gamma   90.00
#
_symmetry.space_group_name_H-M   'P 1'
#
loop_
_entity.id
_entity.type
_entity.pdbx_description
1 polymer ?
#
loop_
_entity_poly.entity_id
_entity_poly.type
_entity_poly.pdbx_seq_one_letter_code
_entity_poly.pdbx_strand_id
1 'polypeptide(L)'
;MKIETLSTRDNATYIQKKEIADFLFVHLDQYGDAHADIMKCLDYALDQAKDKGGFAVIAREGQQIVGAVIMNKTGMSGYIPENILVYIAVDASQRGKGVGKKLMETALEMAQGDVALHVEPDNPARKLYEKLGFTNKYLEMRLKK
;
A
#
# COMPACT_ATOMS: atom_id res chain seq x y z
N MET A 1 -19.48 1.98 -2.91
CA MET A 1 -18.08 1.76 -2.49
C MET A 1 -17.95 1.81 -0.97
N LYS A 2 -17.38 0.78 -0.36
CA LYS A 2 -17.07 0.66 1.07
C LYS A 2 -15.54 0.64 1.26
N ILE A 3 -15.03 1.28 2.31
CA ILE A 3 -13.63 1.14 2.73
C ILE A 3 -13.58 0.14 3.89
N GLU A 4 -12.64 -0.79 3.81
CA GLU A 4 -12.32 -1.79 4.83
C GLU A 4 -10.84 -1.67 5.18
N THR A 5 -10.49 -2.04 6.40
CA THR A 5 -9.12 -1.96 6.90
C THR A 5 -8.75 -3.26 7.58
N LEU A 6 -7.52 -3.71 7.39
CA LEU A 6 -6.93 -4.84 8.10
C LEU A 6 -5.63 -4.40 8.73
N SER A 7 -5.45 -4.75 9.99
CA SER A 7 -4.26 -4.46 10.79
C SER A 7 -3.82 -5.72 11.51
N THR A 8 -2.72 -5.61 12.26
CA THR A 8 -2.20 -6.70 13.10
C THR A 8 -3.20 -7.20 14.14
N ARG A 9 -4.21 -6.40 14.50
CA ARG A 9 -5.26 -6.77 15.48
C ARG A 9 -6.35 -7.67 14.90
N ASP A 10 -6.49 -7.69 13.57
CA ASP A 10 -7.61 -8.33 12.89
C ASP A 10 -7.37 -9.82 12.60
N ASN A 11 -6.17 -10.34 12.88
CA ASN A 11 -5.79 -11.74 12.63
C ASN A 11 -6.15 -12.21 11.20
N ALA A 12 -5.76 -11.41 10.20
CA ALA A 12 -6.13 -11.64 8.81
C ALA A 12 -5.73 -13.06 8.34
N THR A 13 -6.71 -13.78 7.81
CA THR A 13 -6.53 -15.14 7.32
C THR A 13 -5.68 -15.17 6.05
N TYR A 14 -5.13 -16.35 5.73
CA TYR A 14 -4.45 -16.56 4.45
C TYR A 14 -5.36 -16.23 3.25
N ILE A 15 -6.66 -16.58 3.31
CA ILE A 15 -7.61 -16.33 2.22
C ILE A 15 -7.81 -14.82 1.99
N GLN A 16 -7.96 -14.04 3.07
CA GLN A 16 -8.08 -12.58 2.95
C GLN A 16 -6.82 -11.94 2.37
N LYS A 17 -5.64 -12.36 2.84
CA LYS A 17 -4.37 -11.86 2.29
C LYS A 17 -4.22 -12.24 0.81
N LYS A 18 -4.56 -13.49 0.46
CA LYS A 18 -4.51 -13.98 -0.91
C LYS A 18 -5.43 -13.17 -1.84
N GLU A 19 -6.65 -12.86 -1.40
CA GLU A 19 -7.59 -12.05 -2.18
C GLU A 19 -7.01 -10.66 -2.52
N ILE A 20 -6.38 -10.00 -1.54
CA ILE A 20 -5.73 -8.70 -1.74
C ILE A 20 -4.52 -8.84 -2.67
N ALA A 21 -3.71 -9.89 -2.49
CA ALA A 21 -2.55 -10.14 -3.34
C ALA A 21 -2.95 -10.44 -4.79
N ASP A 22 -4.01 -11.24 -4.99
CA ASP A 22 -4.55 -11.55 -6.32
C ASP A 22 -5.00 -10.26 -7.02
N PHE A 23 -5.70 -9.36 -6.31
CA PHE A 23 -6.10 -8.05 -6.83
C PHE A 23 -4.87 -7.20 -7.21
N LEU A 24 -3.90 -7.04 -6.30
CA LEU A 24 -2.71 -6.22 -6.55
C LEU A 24 -1.88 -6.77 -7.71
N PHE A 25 -1.71 -8.09 -7.78
CA PHE A 25 -0.96 -8.75 -8.85
C PHE A 25 -1.53 -8.43 -10.24
N VAL A 26 -2.86 -8.32 -10.35
CA VAL A 26 -3.52 -7.94 -11.61
C VAL A 26 -3.43 -6.43 -11.87
N HIS A 27 -3.63 -5.59 -10.85
CA HIS A 27 -3.86 -4.15 -11.05
C HIS A 27 -2.63 -3.26 -10.86
N LEU A 28 -1.51 -3.79 -10.36
CA LEU A 28 -0.22 -3.10 -10.40
C LEU A 28 0.39 -3.08 -11.82
N ASP A 29 -0.04 -4.00 -12.69
CA ASP A 29 0.34 -4.06 -14.11
C ASP A 29 1.88 -4.07 -14.26
N GLN A 30 2.43 -3.27 -15.18
CA GLN A 30 3.88 -3.14 -15.41
C GLN A 30 4.70 -2.68 -14.18
N TYR A 31 4.07 -2.17 -13.12
CA TYR A 31 4.74 -1.73 -11.88
C TYR A 31 4.63 -2.77 -10.75
N GLY A 32 4.08 -3.95 -11.05
CA GLY A 32 3.86 -5.01 -10.06
C GLY A 32 5.09 -5.85 -9.76
N ASP A 33 5.07 -6.44 -8.56
CA ASP A 33 6.00 -7.49 -8.17
C ASP A 33 5.38 -8.88 -8.38
N ALA A 34 6.20 -9.93 -8.23
CA ALA A 34 5.70 -11.29 -8.22
C ALA A 34 4.66 -11.47 -7.10
N HIS A 35 3.61 -12.24 -7.36
CA HIS A 35 2.54 -12.51 -6.39
C HIS A 35 3.07 -12.97 -5.02
N ALA A 36 4.10 -13.81 -5.02
CA ALA A 36 4.75 -14.30 -3.80
C ALA A 36 5.39 -13.17 -2.95
N ASP A 37 5.90 -12.11 -3.58
CA ASP A 37 6.49 -10.97 -2.88
C ASP A 37 5.41 -10.03 -2.32
N ILE A 38 4.29 -9.87 -3.04
CA ILE A 38 3.09 -9.20 -2.53
C ILE A 38 2.55 -9.92 -1.28
N MET A 39 2.50 -11.25 -1.32
CA MET A 39 2.11 -12.07 -0.17
C MET A 39 3.06 -11.87 1.02
N LYS A 40 4.38 -11.86 0.81
CA LYS A 40 5.35 -11.55 1.87
C LYS A 40 5.13 -10.16 2.47
N CYS A 41 4.80 -9.17 1.64
CA CYS A 41 4.48 -7.83 2.11
C CYS A 41 3.24 -7.82 3.01
N LEU A 42 2.17 -8.52 2.62
CA LEU A 42 0.96 -8.65 3.45
C LEU A 42 1.23 -9.42 4.73
N ASP A 43 2.01 -10.50 4.66
CA ASP A 43 2.43 -11.26 5.83
C ASP A 43 3.18 -10.36 6.81
N TYR A 44 4.09 -9.51 6.32
CA TYR A 44 4.80 -8.54 7.16
C TYR A 44 3.85 -7.48 7.75
N ALA A 45 3.00 -6.87 6.93
CA ALA A 45 2.10 -5.79 7.34
C ALA A 45 1.12 -6.22 8.44
N LEU A 46 0.70 -7.49 8.41
CA LEU A 46 -0.37 -8.03 9.25
C LEU A 46 0.15 -9.00 10.33
N ASP A 47 1.47 -9.12 10.48
CA ASP A 47 2.11 -9.91 11.54
C ASP A 47 1.98 -9.21 12.90
N GLN A 48 1.83 -10.00 13.97
CA GLN A 48 1.76 -9.52 15.35
C GLN A 48 3.13 -9.45 16.05
N ALA A 49 4.19 -9.93 15.40
CA ALA A 49 5.55 -9.79 15.92
C ALA A 49 5.90 -8.32 16.18
N LYS A 50 6.63 -8.09 17.28
CA LYS A 50 6.94 -6.74 17.80
C LYS A 50 7.72 -5.86 16.81
N ASP A 51 8.55 -6.48 15.98
CA ASP A 51 9.43 -5.87 14.98
C ASP A 51 8.78 -5.75 13.59
N LYS A 52 7.53 -6.18 13.44
CA LYS A 52 6.77 -6.13 12.18
C LYS A 52 5.51 -5.26 12.34
N GLY A 53 4.73 -5.22 11.26
CA GLY A 53 3.40 -4.64 11.25
C GLY A 53 3.22 -3.60 10.17
N GLY A 54 2.08 -2.93 10.24
CA GLY A 54 1.53 -2.18 9.13
C GLY A 54 0.01 -2.35 9.11
N PHE A 55 -0.56 -2.17 7.93
CA PHE A 55 -1.98 -2.38 7.67
C PHE A 55 -2.27 -2.41 6.17
N ALA A 56 -3.45 -2.87 5.81
CA ALA A 56 -4.01 -2.76 4.47
C ALA A 56 -5.31 -1.96 4.51
N VAL A 57 -5.53 -1.13 3.49
CA VAL A 57 -6.81 -0.43 3.24
C VAL A 57 -7.37 -0.96 1.93
N ILE A 58 -8.62 -1.41 1.95
CA ILE A 58 -9.29 -2.04 0.81
C ILE A 58 -10.54 -1.23 0.47
N ALA A 59 -10.71 -0.91 -0.82
CA ALA A 59 -11.94 -0.37 -1.36
C ALA A 59 -12.73 -1.49 -2.04
N ARG A 60 -14.01 -1.65 -1.67
CA ARG A 60 -14.92 -2.64 -2.25
C ARG A 60 -16.15 -2.03 -2.91
N GLU A 61 -16.58 -2.64 -4.00
CA GLU A 61 -17.93 -2.49 -4.55
C GLU A 61 -18.65 -3.83 -4.47
N GLY A 62 -19.62 -3.94 -3.57
CA GLY A 62 -20.19 -5.23 -3.21
C GLY A 62 -19.12 -6.13 -2.57
N GLN A 63 -18.92 -7.32 -3.14
CA GLN A 63 -17.87 -8.25 -2.72
C GLN A 63 -16.54 -8.03 -3.47
N GLN A 64 -16.51 -7.25 -4.55
CA GLN A 64 -15.33 -7.08 -5.40
C GLN A 64 -14.36 -6.05 -4.79
N ILE A 65 -13.07 -6.39 -4.70
CA ILE A 65 -12.01 -5.40 -4.45
C ILE A 65 -11.85 -4.54 -5.70
N VAL A 66 -11.89 -3.23 -5.52
CA VAL A 66 -11.70 -2.24 -6.59
C VAL A 66 -10.51 -1.32 -6.34
N GLY A 67 -9.84 -1.46 -5.19
CA GLY A 67 -8.60 -0.79 -4.88
C GLY A 67 -8.02 -1.27 -3.56
N ALA A 68 -6.70 -1.20 -3.43
CA ALA A 68 -5.99 -1.61 -2.23
C ALA A 68 -4.75 -0.76 -2.01
N VAL A 69 -4.42 -0.53 -0.74
CA VAL A 69 -3.15 0.06 -0.27
C VAL A 69 -2.56 -0.87 0.78
N ILE A 70 -1.25 -1.11 0.74
CA ILE A 70 -0.50 -1.80 1.79
C ILE A 70 0.57 -0.87 2.34
N MET A 71 0.57 -0.71 3.66
CA MET A 71 1.54 0.05 4.43
C MET A 71 2.33 -0.91 5.33
N ASN A 72 3.66 -0.83 5.29
CA ASN A 72 4.54 -1.52 6.23
C ASN A 72 5.15 -0.53 7.22
N LYS A 73 5.34 -0.97 8.47
CA LYS A 73 6.17 -0.26 9.43
C LYS A 73 7.64 -0.56 9.19
N THR A 74 8.47 0.47 9.22
CA THR A 74 9.91 0.35 8.97
C THR A 74 10.70 0.03 10.22
N GLY A 75 10.21 0.44 11.39
CA GLY A 75 10.95 0.35 12.65
C GLY A 75 12.08 1.38 12.79
N MET A 76 12.16 2.38 11.90
CA MET A 76 13.30 3.30 11.78
C MET A 76 13.00 4.74 12.26
N SER A 77 12.08 4.86 13.22
CA SER A 77 11.61 6.16 13.73
C SER A 77 12.76 7.10 14.10
N GLY A 78 12.64 8.37 13.72
CA GLY A 78 13.61 9.43 14.01
C GLY A 78 14.75 9.60 13.00
N TYR A 79 14.89 8.72 11.99
CA TYR A 79 15.90 8.90 10.92
C TYR A 79 15.46 8.46 9.53
N ILE A 80 14.53 7.51 9.41
CA ILE A 80 13.81 7.16 8.17
C ILE A 80 12.31 7.14 8.51
N PRO A 81 11.40 7.49 7.57
CA PRO A 81 9.97 7.47 7.84
C PRO A 81 9.48 6.17 8.48
N GLU A 82 8.63 6.30 9.50
CA GLU A 82 8.10 5.19 10.30
C GLU A 82 7.32 4.18 9.46
N ASN A 83 6.75 4.64 8.34
CA ASN A 83 5.93 3.85 7.46
C ASN A 83 6.45 3.93 6.03
N ILE A 84 6.30 2.84 5.30
CA ILE A 84 6.51 2.79 3.86
C ILE A 84 5.26 2.25 3.19
N LEU A 85 4.69 3.04 2.29
CA LEU A 85 3.62 2.60 1.41
C LEU A 85 4.26 1.75 0.32
N VAL A 86 4.02 0.44 0.38
CA VAL A 86 4.65 -0.54 -0.51
C VAL A 86 3.83 -0.70 -1.79
N TYR A 87 2.52 -0.86 -1.65
CA TYR A 87 1.63 -1.09 -2.79
C TYR A 87 0.41 -0.18 -2.74
N ILE A 88 0.02 0.31 -3.91
CA ILE A 88 -1.28 0.91 -4.16
C ILE A 88 -1.71 0.54 -5.58
N ALA A 89 -2.92 0.02 -5.69
CA ALA A 89 -3.57 -0.17 -6.98
C ALA A 89 -5.05 0.18 -6.90
N VAL A 90 -5.60 0.64 -8.02
CA VAL A 90 -7.02 0.89 -8.22
C VAL A 90 -7.39 0.26 -9.54
N ASP A 91 -8.51 -0.43 -9.57
CA ASP A 91 -9.07 -1.00 -10.79
C ASP A 91 -9.17 0.09 -11.88
N ALA A 92 -8.73 -0.23 -13.10
CA ALA A 92 -8.71 0.71 -14.20
C ALA A 92 -10.11 1.32 -14.47
N SER A 93 -11.18 0.55 -14.28
CA SER A 93 -12.58 0.98 -14.41
C SER A 93 -13.00 2.01 -13.36
N GLN A 94 -12.19 2.20 -12.31
CA GLN A 94 -12.43 3.15 -11.21
C GLN A 94 -11.51 4.37 -11.26
N ARG A 95 -10.64 4.48 -12.27
CA ARG A 95 -9.79 5.67 -12.48
C ARG A 95 -10.65 6.91 -12.69
N GLY A 96 -10.21 8.03 -12.14
CA GLY A 96 -10.93 9.31 -12.21
C GLY A 96 -12.14 9.44 -11.28
N LYS A 97 -12.56 8.36 -10.59
CA LYS A 97 -13.72 8.38 -9.67
C LYS A 97 -13.37 8.68 -8.20
N GLY A 98 -12.11 9.04 -7.92
CA GLY A 98 -11.65 9.41 -6.58
C GLY A 98 -11.31 8.25 -5.63
N VAL A 99 -11.37 6.99 -6.09
CA VAL A 99 -11.06 5.80 -5.27
C VAL A 99 -9.64 5.85 -4.68
N GLY A 100 -8.65 6.12 -5.53
CA GLY A 100 -7.24 6.21 -5.08
C GLY A 100 -7.01 7.32 -4.07
N LYS A 101 -7.70 8.46 -4.21
CA LYS A 101 -7.62 9.55 -3.24
C LYS A 101 -8.16 9.10 -1.88
N LYS A 102 -9.34 8.47 -1.85
CA LYS A 102 -9.96 7.99 -0.62
C LYS A 102 -9.11 6.92 0.09
N LEU A 103 -8.55 5.98 -0.68
CA LEU A 103 -7.64 4.97 -0.15
C LEU A 103 -6.41 5.61 0.50
N MET A 104 -5.78 6.56 -0.18
CA MET A 104 -4.61 7.27 0.33
C MET A 104 -4.94 8.10 1.58
N GLU A 105 -6.04 8.84 1.59
CA GLU A 105 -6.46 9.64 2.75
C GLU A 105 -6.66 8.73 3.97
N THR A 106 -7.39 7.62 3.83
CA THR A 106 -7.56 6.66 4.92
C THR A 106 -6.23 6.04 5.36
N ALA A 107 -5.35 5.70 4.42
CA ALA A 107 -4.04 5.13 4.76
C ALA A 107 -3.16 6.12 5.52
N LEU A 108 -3.16 7.39 5.13
CA LEU A 108 -2.39 8.45 5.80
C LEU A 108 -2.97 8.79 7.18
N GLU A 109 -4.29 8.77 7.35
CA GLU A 109 -4.94 8.94 8.66
C GLU A 109 -4.62 7.80 9.63
N MET A 110 -4.48 6.57 9.13
CA MET A 110 -4.10 5.40 9.93
C MET A 110 -2.60 5.35 10.27
N ALA A 111 -1.76 5.93 9.43
CA ALA A 111 -0.32 5.93 9.64
C ALA A 111 0.04 6.82 10.83
N GLN A 112 0.88 6.29 11.72
CA GLN A 112 1.47 7.07 12.81
C GLN A 112 2.91 7.39 12.44
N GLY A 113 3.24 8.67 12.36
CA GLY A 113 4.55 9.15 11.92
C GLY A 113 4.63 9.39 10.41
N ASP A 114 5.84 9.56 9.92
CA ASP A 114 6.10 9.90 8.53
C ASP A 114 5.87 8.69 7.61
N VAL A 115 5.56 8.98 6.34
CA VAL A 115 5.31 7.98 5.30
C VAL A 115 6.26 8.21 4.13
N ALA A 116 6.99 7.16 3.75
CA ALA A 116 7.74 7.10 2.51
C ALA A 116 7.00 6.27 1.45
N LEU A 117 7.31 6.50 0.18
CA LEU A 117 6.93 5.63 -0.94
C LEU A 117 7.98 5.71 -2.04
N HIS A 118 8.02 4.68 -2.88
CA HIS A 118 8.75 4.73 -4.15
C HIS A 118 7.76 4.84 -5.30
N VAL A 119 8.10 5.67 -6.28
CA VAL A 119 7.29 5.85 -7.48
C VAL A 119 8.22 6.11 -8.68
N GLU A 120 7.94 5.44 -9.79
CA GLU A 120 8.68 5.67 -11.03
C GLU A 120 8.37 7.06 -11.61
N PRO A 121 9.33 7.74 -12.26
CA PRO A 121 9.17 9.13 -12.70
C PRO A 121 7.98 9.37 -13.64
N ASP A 122 7.65 8.37 -14.46
CA ASP A 122 6.59 8.36 -15.47
C ASP A 122 5.25 7.79 -14.96
N ASN A 123 5.23 7.25 -13.74
CA ASN A 123 4.01 6.71 -13.16
C ASN A 123 2.99 7.83 -12.88
N PRO A 124 1.77 7.77 -13.46
CA PRO A 124 0.78 8.84 -13.34
C PRO A 124 0.29 9.06 -11.89
N ALA A 125 0.42 8.05 -11.02
CA ALA A 125 0.07 8.16 -9.60
C ALA A 125 0.93 9.18 -8.86
N ARG A 126 2.11 9.53 -9.38
CA ARG A 126 2.98 10.57 -8.81
C ARG A 126 2.24 11.90 -8.56
N LYS A 127 1.34 12.29 -9.48
CA LYS A 127 0.52 13.51 -9.34
C LYS A 127 -0.44 13.45 -8.15
N LEU A 128 -0.91 12.27 -7.79
CA LEU A 128 -1.74 12.07 -6.59
C LEU A 128 -0.89 12.30 -5.34
N TYR A 129 0.31 11.72 -5.29
CA TYR A 129 1.20 11.86 -4.12
C TYR A 129 1.63 13.31 -3.91
N GLU A 130 2.01 14.03 -4.97
CA GLU A 130 2.37 15.45 -4.89
C GLU A 130 1.20 16.30 -4.35
N LYS A 131 -0.04 16.02 -4.77
CA LYS A 131 -1.25 16.69 -4.23
C LYS A 131 -1.53 16.36 -2.77
N LEU A 132 -1.09 15.20 -2.30
CA LEU A 132 -1.21 14.78 -0.90
C LEU A 132 -0.04 15.29 -0.03
N GLY A 133 0.89 16.04 -0.61
CA GLY A 133 2.00 16.67 0.13
C GLY A 133 3.29 15.85 0.16
N PHE A 134 3.37 14.73 -0.56
CA PHE A 134 4.65 14.02 -0.71
C PHE A 134 5.65 14.90 -1.48
N THR A 135 6.88 14.95 -0.97
CA THR A 135 8.00 15.66 -1.61
C THR A 135 9.14 14.68 -1.88
N ASN A 136 10.01 15.04 -2.82
CA ASN A 136 11.18 14.22 -3.14
C ASN A 136 12.43 14.77 -2.43
N LYS A 137 12.91 14.08 -1.39
CA LYS A 137 14.09 14.49 -0.61
C LYS A 137 15.39 13.85 -1.10
N TYR A 138 15.33 12.58 -1.55
CA TYR A 138 16.50 11.78 -1.90
C TYR A 138 16.30 11.02 -3.20
N LEU A 139 17.39 10.79 -3.92
CA LEU A 139 17.40 9.84 -5.03
C LEU A 139 17.57 8.41 -4.50
N GLU A 140 16.78 7.47 -5.02
CA GLU A 140 16.97 6.05 -4.74
C GLU A 140 18.15 5.52 -5.57
N MET A 141 19.15 4.93 -4.91
CA MET A 141 20.29 4.27 -5.55
C MET A 141 20.26 2.78 -5.25
N ARG A 142 20.22 1.92 -6.28
CA ARG A 142 20.13 0.46 -6.14
C ARG A 142 21.38 -0.23 -6.70
N LEU A 143 22.09 -0.99 -5.87
CA LEU A 143 23.10 -1.95 -6.30
C LEU A 143 22.48 -3.34 -6.32
N LYS A 144 22.26 -3.92 -7.51
CA LYS A 144 21.80 -5.30 -7.65
C LYS A 144 22.99 -6.25 -7.46
N LYS A 145 22.80 -7.29 -6.64
CA LYS A 145 23.77 -8.37 -6.42
C LYS A 145 23.13 -9.70 -6.75
#